data_AF-A0A926CRW8-F1
#
_entry.id   AF-A0A926CRW8-F1
#
_cell.length_a   1.000
_cell.length_b   1.000
_cell.length_c   1.000
_cell.angle_alpha   90.00
_cell.angle_beta   90.00
_cell.angle_gamma   90.00
#
_symmetry.space_group_name_H-M   'P 1'
#
loop_
_entity.id
_entity.type
_entity.pdbx_description
1 polymer ?
#
loop_
_entity_poly.entity_id
_entity_poly.type
_entity_poly.pdbx_seq_one_letter_code
_entity_poly.pdbx_strand_id
1 'polypeptide(L)'
;MFNTPIVEVAIGLIFIFSLMGLLVTQINTFMSNLLKMRAKQLRAGLQQLVQDDRLRAEIMVHPLVNLVAKDVNLLSLQVTPEISDMVNNPKAALNDVSYIAPGTFVEALIGILISRSGGDIYDEVRNALDTIPDAKQRNELVQLLQNLQDDPRQIRAELLKRSIAAVPDNATLVAAFQPLQTTLDLVRYQNSELTLLLNGVAQINNPAFREAINVILTTAKGLDDARKKLENWFNDGMTRTSEVYKRQIQYWSLLFALILAVLFNIDTLYLGQNLWQDPDLRRQVVATAKRIDPAFAVSPTTDERSTDPNSLDTTTDEGDVDLEDLEENAQDIGTTVQKILDLQLPIGWEYTEVTPDMITLAQELGLPDPRTNSRNVWNLLSGDLGLLLQKLLGILATTIAAAQGAPFWFDLLNRLTKGSSTSSNSSSNASSQG
;
A
#
# COMPACT_ATOMS: atom_id res chain seq x y z
N MET A 1 -28.80 -21.48 24.96
CA MET A 1 -28.31 -22.86 24.71
C MET A 1 -26.82 -22.85 24.31
N PHE A 2 -25.94 -22.27 25.13
CA PHE A 2 -24.48 -22.17 24.84
C PHE A 2 -23.61 -22.95 25.82
N ASN A 3 -24.17 -23.95 26.50
CA ASN A 3 -23.49 -24.61 27.61
C ASN A 3 -22.77 -25.90 27.17
N THR A 4 -22.24 -25.94 25.95
CA THR A 4 -21.39 -27.05 25.51
C THR A 4 -19.92 -26.62 25.61
N PRO A 5 -19.11 -27.30 26.45
CA PRO A 5 -17.69 -26.97 26.63
C PRO A 5 -16.91 -26.84 25.31
N ILE A 6 -17.30 -27.59 24.28
CA ILE A 6 -16.64 -27.57 22.98
C ILE A 6 -16.77 -26.24 22.24
N VAL A 7 -17.93 -25.58 22.32
CA VAL A 7 -18.15 -24.27 21.67
C VAL A 7 -17.37 -23.19 22.41
N GLU A 8 -17.32 -23.26 23.74
CA GLU A 8 -16.53 -22.34 24.56
C GLU A 8 -15.03 -22.47 24.29
N VAL A 9 -14.50 -23.69 24.16
CA VAL A 9 -13.10 -23.90 23.76
C VAL A 9 -12.82 -23.33 22.38
N ALA A 10 -13.71 -23.58 21.40
CA ALA A 10 -13.57 -23.03 20.06
C ALA A 10 -13.55 -21.49 20.06
N ILE A 11 -14.46 -20.86 20.79
CA ILE A 11 -14.49 -19.39 20.96
C ILE A 11 -13.19 -18.90 21.58
N GLY A 12 -12.70 -19.57 22.63
CA GLY A 12 -11.46 -19.19 23.30
C GLY A 12 -10.23 -19.28 22.38
N LEU A 13 -10.10 -20.37 21.62
CA LEU A 13 -9.01 -20.52 20.66
C LEU A 13 -9.06 -19.48 19.53
N ILE A 14 -10.24 -19.26 18.94
CA ILE A 14 -10.43 -18.24 17.91
C ILE A 14 -10.06 -16.86 18.43
N PHE A 15 -10.48 -16.56 19.66
CA PHE A 15 -10.16 -15.29 20.28
C PHE A 15 -8.65 -15.12 20.52
N ILE A 16 -7.97 -16.14 21.03
CA ILE A 16 -6.52 -16.09 21.23
C ILE A 16 -5.78 -15.93 19.88
N PHE A 17 -6.22 -16.63 18.84
CA PHE A 17 -5.65 -16.44 17.49
C PHE A 17 -5.96 -15.08 16.88
N SER A 18 -7.09 -14.46 17.22
CA SER A 18 -7.37 -13.08 16.80
C SER A 18 -6.39 -12.08 17.42
N LEU A 19 -6.03 -12.25 18.70
CA LEU A 19 -5.01 -11.42 19.36
C LEU A 19 -3.62 -11.65 18.78
N MET A 20 -3.25 -12.92 18.55
CA MET A 20 -1.98 -13.26 17.91
C MET A 20 -1.89 -12.73 16.48
N GLY A 21 -2.97 -12.86 15.71
CA GLY A 21 -3.05 -12.32 14.35
C GLY A 21 -2.95 -10.80 14.34
N LEU A 22 -3.59 -10.11 15.30
CA LEU A 22 -3.46 -8.66 15.46
C LEU A 22 -2.02 -8.27 15.75
N LEU A 23 -1.36 -8.95 16.68
CA LEU A 23 0.03 -8.69 17.05
C LEU A 23 0.97 -8.88 15.85
N VAL A 24 0.77 -9.92 15.04
CA VAL A 24 1.52 -10.14 13.80
C VAL A 24 1.30 -8.99 12.81
N THR A 25 0.05 -8.56 12.59
CA THR A 25 -0.27 -7.43 11.70
C THR A 25 0.35 -6.11 12.18
N GLN A 26 0.32 -5.84 13.49
CA GLN A 26 0.96 -4.65 14.09
C GLN A 26 2.48 -4.66 13.88
N ILE A 27 3.14 -5.79 14.12
CA ILE A 27 4.58 -5.95 13.89
C ILE A 27 4.92 -5.80 12.40
N ASN A 28 4.12 -6.39 11.51
CA ASN A 28 4.30 -6.23 10.06
C ASN A 28 4.22 -4.76 9.64
N THR A 29 3.24 -4.03 10.17
CA THR A 29 3.03 -2.61 9.86
C THR A 29 4.21 -1.78 10.36
N PHE A 30 4.61 -1.97 11.62
CA PHE A 30 5.80 -1.33 12.20
C PHE A 30 7.06 -1.59 11.36
N MET A 31 7.31 -2.84 10.97
CA MET A 31 8.47 -3.22 10.17
C MET A 31 8.39 -2.68 8.73
N SER A 32 7.20 -2.63 8.14
CA SER A 32 6.96 -2.07 6.81
C SER A 32 7.29 -0.58 6.77
N ASN A 33 6.86 0.17 7.80
CA ASN A 33 7.08 1.61 7.94
C ASN A 33 8.56 1.90 8.19
N LEU A 34 9.17 1.20 9.16
CA LEU A 34 10.60 1.34 9.47
C LEU A 34 11.50 1.09 8.25
N LEU A 35 11.15 0.11 7.41
CA LEU A 35 11.94 -0.24 6.23
C LEU A 35 11.48 0.47 4.94
N LYS A 36 10.51 1.39 5.02
CA LYS A 36 9.86 2.10 3.89
C LYS A 36 9.51 1.14 2.74
N MET A 37 8.95 -0.04 3.07
CA MET A 37 8.76 -1.13 2.10
C MET A 37 7.78 -0.74 0.99
N ARG A 38 6.72 0.01 1.31
CA ARG A 38 5.71 0.46 0.34
C ARG A 38 6.28 1.45 -0.66
N ALA A 39 7.01 2.47 -0.19
CA ALA A 39 7.68 3.42 -1.09
C ALA A 39 8.69 2.73 -2.03
N LYS A 40 9.45 1.74 -1.53
CA LYS A 40 10.36 0.93 -2.36
C LYS A 40 9.61 0.12 -3.41
N GLN A 41 8.47 -0.46 -3.04
CA GLN A 41 7.62 -1.21 -3.95
C GLN A 41 7.02 -0.30 -5.03
N LEU A 42 6.50 0.85 -4.64
CA LEU A 42 5.95 1.85 -5.53
C LEU A 42 6.98 2.34 -6.55
N ARG A 43 8.20 2.61 -6.09
CA ARG A 43 9.35 2.87 -6.95
C ARG A 43 9.60 1.76 -7.96
N ALA A 44 9.67 0.50 -7.50
CA ALA A 44 9.90 -0.65 -8.38
C ALA A 44 8.77 -0.79 -9.41
N GLY A 45 7.53 -0.53 -9.00
CA GLY A 45 6.36 -0.48 -9.88
C GLY A 45 6.49 0.59 -10.96
N LEU A 46 6.85 1.82 -10.59
CA LEU A 46 7.11 2.92 -11.53
C LEU A 46 8.28 2.62 -12.46
N GLN A 47 9.36 1.98 -11.98
CA GLN A 47 10.50 1.56 -12.80
C GLN A 47 10.10 0.52 -13.86
N GLN A 48 9.20 -0.40 -13.52
CA GLN A 48 8.71 -1.40 -14.47
C GLN A 48 7.68 -0.82 -15.45
N LEU A 49 6.86 0.12 -15.00
CA LEU A 49 5.76 0.69 -15.78
C LEU A 49 6.22 1.82 -16.71
N VAL A 50 7.01 2.76 -16.20
CA VAL A 50 7.53 3.92 -16.94
C VAL A 50 8.96 3.61 -17.37
N GLN A 51 9.11 3.12 -18.61
CA GLN A 51 10.40 2.69 -19.16
C GLN A 51 11.25 3.83 -19.74
N ASP A 52 10.81 5.08 -19.60
CA ASP A 52 11.59 6.26 -19.94
C ASP A 52 12.24 6.84 -18.68
N ASP A 53 13.58 6.79 -18.61
CA ASP A 53 14.31 7.13 -17.38
C ASP A 53 14.13 8.58 -16.94
N ARG A 54 14.11 9.51 -17.91
CA ARG A 54 13.95 10.94 -17.67
C ARG A 54 12.54 11.28 -17.21
N LEU A 55 11.52 10.77 -17.91
CA LEU A 55 10.12 10.96 -17.52
C LEU A 55 9.83 10.33 -16.17
N ARG A 56 10.36 9.13 -15.91
CA ARG A 56 10.20 8.47 -14.61
C ARG A 56 10.80 9.30 -13.49
N ALA A 57 12.00 9.85 -13.68
CA ALA A 57 12.63 10.71 -12.68
C ALA A 57 11.78 11.97 -12.42
N GLU A 58 11.27 12.63 -13.48
CA GLU A 58 10.37 13.78 -13.37
C GLU A 58 9.08 13.44 -12.59
N ILE A 59 8.49 12.27 -12.84
CA ILE A 59 7.30 11.82 -12.11
C ILE A 59 7.63 11.56 -10.63
N MET A 60 8.73 10.85 -10.33
CA MET A 60 9.07 10.47 -8.95
C MET A 60 9.34 11.67 -8.04
N VAL A 61 9.75 12.80 -8.60
CA VAL A 61 10.02 14.04 -7.84
C VAL A 61 8.90 15.07 -7.97
N HIS A 62 7.87 14.79 -8.77
CA HIS A 62 6.77 15.72 -9.01
C HIS A 62 6.02 16.03 -7.69
N PRO A 63 5.61 17.28 -7.39
CA PRO A 63 4.98 17.62 -6.10
C PRO A 63 3.76 16.77 -5.73
N LEU A 64 2.96 16.35 -6.71
CA LEU A 64 1.80 15.47 -6.49
C LEU A 64 2.17 14.01 -6.17
N VAL A 65 3.35 13.55 -6.58
CA VAL A 65 3.80 12.17 -6.39
C VAL A 65 4.82 12.09 -5.25
N ASN A 66 5.80 12.99 -5.25
CA ASN A 66 6.76 13.27 -4.18
C ASN A 66 7.38 12.01 -3.58
N LEU A 67 7.76 11.03 -4.41
CA LEU A 67 8.26 9.73 -3.97
C LEU A 67 9.73 9.79 -3.55
N VAL A 68 10.53 10.65 -4.18
CA VAL A 68 11.96 10.86 -3.89
C VAL A 68 12.17 12.19 -3.19
N ALA A 69 12.99 12.21 -2.15
CA ALA A 69 13.24 13.38 -1.32
C ALA A 69 13.78 14.58 -2.12
N LYS A 70 13.36 15.78 -1.69
CA LYS A 70 13.49 17.10 -2.35
C LYS A 70 14.91 17.67 -2.41
N ASP A 71 15.96 16.90 -2.06
CA ASP A 71 17.35 17.35 -2.09
C ASP A 71 17.84 17.72 -3.50
N VAL A 72 17.04 17.38 -4.52
CA VAL A 72 17.23 17.80 -5.89
C VAL A 72 16.59 19.19 -6.08
N ASN A 73 17.41 20.22 -6.33
CA ASN A 73 16.98 21.57 -6.73
C ASN A 73 16.15 21.53 -8.05
N LEU A 74 14.87 21.19 -7.95
CA LEU A 74 13.94 21.01 -9.09
C LEU A 74 13.08 22.25 -9.38
N LEU A 75 13.34 23.36 -8.69
CA LEU A 75 12.71 24.66 -8.99
C LEU A 75 13.02 25.14 -10.42
N SER A 76 14.07 24.61 -11.04
CA SER A 76 14.24 24.61 -12.49
C SER A 76 13.74 23.27 -13.03
N LEU A 77 12.64 23.28 -13.78
CA LEU A 77 11.93 22.17 -14.44
C LEU A 77 12.77 21.32 -15.42
N GLN A 78 14.09 21.26 -15.27
CA GLN A 78 15.01 20.51 -16.11
C GLN A 78 15.69 19.42 -15.29
N VAL A 79 15.09 18.22 -15.29
CA VAL A 79 15.80 17.01 -14.88
C VAL A 79 16.93 16.75 -15.88
N THR A 80 18.17 17.04 -15.46
CA THR A 80 19.38 16.72 -16.23
C THR A 80 19.62 15.21 -16.22
N PRO A 81 20.40 14.65 -17.16
CA PRO A 81 20.77 13.23 -17.14
C PRO A 81 21.37 12.78 -15.80
N GLU A 82 22.20 13.62 -15.18
CA GLU A 82 22.81 13.36 -13.87
C GLU A 82 21.74 13.25 -12.76
N ILE A 83 20.78 14.16 -12.73
CA ILE A 83 19.65 14.10 -11.77
C ILE A 83 18.79 12.87 -12.03
N SER A 84 18.51 12.56 -13.30
CA SER A 84 17.77 11.36 -13.69
C SER A 84 18.44 10.10 -13.14
N ASP A 85 19.76 9.98 -13.30
CA ASP A 85 20.51 8.84 -12.79
C ASP A 85 20.50 8.77 -11.26
N MET A 86 20.61 9.92 -10.58
CA MET A 86 20.52 10.02 -9.12
C MET A 86 19.15 9.58 -8.60
N VAL A 87 18.06 10.08 -9.18
CA VAL A 87 16.68 9.74 -8.79
C VAL A 87 16.41 8.26 -9.06
N ASN A 88 16.86 7.75 -10.21
CA ASN A 88 16.69 6.35 -10.61
C ASN A 88 17.59 5.36 -9.85
N ASN A 89 18.60 5.83 -9.11
CA ASN A 89 19.48 4.99 -8.28
C ASN A 89 18.71 4.30 -7.13
N PRO A 90 18.75 2.97 -6.99
CA PRO A 90 18.06 2.22 -5.93
C PRO A 90 18.31 2.71 -4.50
N LYS A 91 19.42 3.41 -4.25
CA LYS A 91 19.78 3.97 -2.94
C LYS A 91 19.28 5.41 -2.71
N ALA A 92 18.60 6.03 -3.68
CA ALA A 92 18.04 7.36 -3.51
C ALA A 92 17.07 7.40 -2.33
N ALA A 93 17.13 8.48 -1.56
CA ALA A 93 16.27 8.69 -0.40
C ALA A 93 14.80 8.79 -0.83
N LEU A 94 13.94 8.01 -0.17
CA LEU A 94 12.50 7.95 -0.46
C LEU A 94 11.72 8.66 0.64
N ASN A 95 10.72 9.42 0.21
CA ASN A 95 9.67 9.92 1.10
C ASN A 95 8.70 8.78 1.44
N ASP A 96 7.86 8.99 2.45
CA ASP A 96 6.91 7.97 2.89
C ASP A 96 5.63 7.94 2.06
N VAL A 97 5.77 7.66 0.77
CA VAL A 97 4.62 7.51 -0.12
C VAL A 97 4.23 6.04 -0.17
N SER A 98 3.14 5.71 0.51
CA SER A 98 2.63 4.34 0.59
C SER A 98 1.78 3.93 -0.62
N TYR A 99 1.14 4.90 -1.30
CA TYR A 99 0.26 4.67 -2.44
C TYR A 99 0.18 5.93 -3.31
N ILE A 100 0.02 5.74 -4.62
CA ILE A 100 -0.28 6.83 -5.57
C ILE A 100 -1.62 6.49 -6.22
N ALA A 101 -2.61 7.36 -6.02
CA ALA A 101 -3.88 7.22 -6.72
C ALA A 101 -3.69 7.35 -8.24
N PRO A 102 -4.37 6.54 -9.07
CA PRO A 102 -4.26 6.62 -10.51
C PRO A 102 -4.48 8.03 -11.05
N GLY A 103 -5.47 8.75 -10.53
CA GLY A 103 -5.73 10.14 -10.90
C GLY A 103 -4.55 11.07 -10.59
N THR A 104 -3.95 10.96 -9.40
CA THR A 104 -2.76 11.74 -9.00
C THR A 104 -1.58 11.49 -9.93
N PHE A 105 -1.32 10.22 -10.26
CA PHE A 105 -0.28 9.86 -11.22
C PHE A 105 -0.56 10.44 -12.60
N VAL A 106 -1.79 10.32 -13.10
CA VAL A 106 -2.18 10.80 -14.43
C VAL A 106 -2.12 12.32 -14.52
N GLU A 107 -2.55 13.05 -13.50
CA GLU A 107 -2.43 14.51 -13.46
C GLU A 107 -0.96 14.96 -13.45
N ALA A 108 -0.09 14.28 -12.67
CA ALA A 108 1.35 14.53 -12.73
C ALA A 108 1.93 14.24 -14.13
N LEU A 109 1.57 13.10 -14.73
CA LEU A 109 2.03 12.70 -16.05
C LEU A 109 1.58 13.70 -17.14
N ILE A 110 0.30 14.09 -17.14
CA ILE A 110 -0.25 15.04 -18.10
C ILE A 110 0.43 16.41 -17.93
N GLY A 111 0.60 16.88 -16.70
CA GLY A 111 1.30 18.14 -16.42
C GLY A 111 2.72 18.16 -16.99
N ILE A 112 3.47 17.07 -16.79
CA ILE A 112 4.82 16.90 -17.35
C ILE A 112 4.79 16.87 -18.88
N LEU A 113 3.90 16.09 -19.49
CA LEU A 113 3.83 15.94 -20.94
C LEU A 113 3.42 17.24 -21.64
N ILE A 114 2.45 17.99 -21.09
CA ILE A 114 2.07 19.30 -21.61
C ILE A 114 3.22 20.30 -21.46
N SER A 115 3.93 20.30 -20.33
CA SER A 115 5.11 21.16 -20.15
C SER A 115 6.20 20.86 -21.18
N ARG A 116 6.36 19.60 -21.61
CA ARG A 116 7.33 19.21 -22.65
C ARG A 116 6.92 19.64 -24.06
N SER A 117 5.63 19.63 -24.38
CA SER A 117 5.16 20.08 -25.71
C SER A 117 5.22 21.60 -25.88
N GLY A 118 5.04 22.36 -24.79
CA GLY A 118 5.09 23.81 -24.79
C GLY A 118 6.50 24.44 -24.80
N GLY A 119 7.55 23.70 -24.45
CA GLY A 119 8.93 24.22 -24.48
C GLY A 119 9.40 24.47 -25.92
N ASP A 120 9.54 23.40 -26.69
CA ASP A 120 10.20 23.45 -27.99
C ASP A 120 9.46 24.30 -29.05
N ILE A 121 8.12 24.24 -29.08
CA ILE A 121 7.34 24.92 -30.14
C ILE A 121 7.35 26.45 -29.95
N TYR A 122 7.30 26.92 -28.70
CA TYR A 122 7.35 28.35 -28.41
C TYR A 122 8.80 28.86 -28.45
N ASP A 123 9.79 28.02 -28.11
CA ASP A 123 11.21 28.34 -28.21
C ASP A 123 11.66 28.58 -29.65
N GLU A 124 11.15 27.82 -30.62
CA GLU A 124 11.46 28.03 -32.04
C GLU A 124 10.95 29.40 -32.53
N VAL A 125 9.72 29.77 -32.15
CA VAL A 125 9.16 31.10 -32.44
C VAL A 125 9.95 32.19 -31.70
N ARG A 126 10.34 31.95 -30.45
CA ARG A 126 11.09 32.89 -29.63
C ARG A 126 12.49 33.16 -30.19
N ASN A 127 13.20 32.11 -30.59
CA ASN A 127 14.51 32.22 -31.24
C ASN A 127 14.41 33.03 -32.54
N ALA A 128 13.32 32.85 -33.31
CA ALA A 128 13.07 33.64 -34.50
C ALA A 128 12.76 35.11 -34.16
N LEU A 129 12.02 35.39 -33.08
CA LEU A 129 11.75 36.75 -32.60
C LEU A 129 13.02 37.49 -32.18
N ASP A 130 14.02 36.79 -31.63
CA ASP A 130 15.29 37.38 -31.22
C ASP A 130 16.12 37.91 -32.40
N THR A 131 15.82 37.47 -33.63
CA THR A 131 16.45 37.99 -34.85
C THR A 131 15.93 39.36 -35.30
N ILE A 132 14.84 39.86 -34.69
CA ILE A 132 14.24 41.16 -35.05
C ILE A 132 15.12 42.32 -34.54
N PRO A 133 15.56 43.24 -35.43
CA PRO A 133 16.41 44.38 -35.05
C PRO A 133 15.70 45.41 -34.15
N ASP A 134 14.40 45.63 -34.34
CA ASP A 134 13.61 46.59 -33.55
C ASP A 134 13.27 46.00 -32.17
N ALA A 135 13.92 46.52 -31.13
CA ALA A 135 13.72 46.10 -29.75
C ALA A 135 12.30 46.32 -29.23
N LYS A 136 11.60 47.34 -29.71
CA LYS A 136 10.22 47.61 -29.28
C LYS A 136 9.27 46.58 -29.87
N GLN A 137 9.37 46.34 -31.18
CA GLN A 137 8.57 45.36 -31.90
C GLN A 137 8.85 43.93 -31.43
N ARG A 138 10.12 43.59 -31.16
CA ARG A 138 10.50 42.30 -30.56
C ARG A 138 9.85 42.09 -29.21
N ASN A 139 9.97 43.06 -28.29
CA ASN A 139 9.45 42.90 -26.93
C ASN A 139 7.91 42.76 -26.92
N GLU A 140 7.21 43.45 -27.81
CA GLU A 140 5.76 43.35 -27.98
C GLU A 140 5.35 41.95 -28.48
N LEU A 141 6.06 41.41 -29.49
CA LEU A 141 5.82 40.07 -30.00
C LEU A 141 6.18 38.97 -28.99
N VAL A 142 7.25 39.15 -28.22
CA VAL A 142 7.63 38.23 -27.13
C VAL A 142 6.56 38.22 -26.04
N GLN A 143 6.00 39.37 -25.66
CA GLN A 143 4.88 39.40 -24.72
C GLN A 143 3.63 38.75 -25.30
N LEU A 144 3.31 38.94 -26.58
CA LEU A 144 2.19 38.27 -27.23
C LEU A 144 2.39 36.74 -27.27
N LEU A 145 3.62 36.28 -27.50
CA LEU A 145 3.98 34.87 -27.45
C LEU A 145 3.85 34.29 -26.03
N GLN A 146 4.32 35.01 -25.01
CA GLN A 146 4.15 34.62 -23.59
C GLN A 146 2.66 34.56 -23.20
N ASN A 147 1.90 35.59 -23.56
CA ASN A 147 0.46 35.62 -23.31
C ASN A 147 -0.29 34.49 -24.05
N LEU A 148 0.23 34.03 -25.19
CA LEU A 148 -0.33 32.88 -25.92
C LEU A 148 0.05 31.55 -25.26
N GLN A 149 1.26 31.46 -24.71
CA GLN A 149 1.71 30.32 -23.92
C GLN A 149 0.88 30.15 -22.65
N ASP A 150 0.57 31.26 -21.97
CA ASP A 150 -0.26 31.27 -20.76
C ASP A 150 -1.75 30.96 -21.05
N ASP A 151 -2.24 31.27 -22.25
CA ASP A 151 -3.64 31.11 -22.64
C ASP A 151 -3.76 30.92 -24.17
N PRO A 152 -3.84 29.68 -24.66
CA PRO A 152 -3.77 29.34 -26.08
C PRO A 152 -5.04 29.70 -26.89
N ARG A 153 -5.87 30.63 -26.40
CA ARG A 153 -7.09 31.08 -27.08
C ARG A 153 -6.80 31.58 -28.50
N GLN A 154 -7.65 31.16 -29.44
CA GLN A 154 -7.54 31.47 -30.88
C GLN A 154 -7.40 32.96 -31.21
N ILE A 155 -8.02 33.83 -30.39
CA ILE A 155 -7.93 35.29 -30.55
C ILE A 155 -6.48 35.76 -30.39
N ARG A 156 -5.73 35.20 -29.44
CA ARG A 156 -4.33 35.55 -29.17
C ARG A 156 -3.41 35.05 -30.28
N ALA A 157 -3.69 33.86 -30.82
CA ALA A 157 -2.95 33.29 -31.95
C ALA A 157 -3.09 34.15 -33.22
N GLU A 158 -4.32 34.62 -33.52
CA GLU A 158 -4.58 35.50 -34.66
C GLU A 158 -3.96 36.90 -34.47
N LEU A 159 -3.95 37.43 -33.25
CA LEU A 159 -3.25 38.68 -32.94
C LEU A 159 -1.74 38.55 -33.15
N LEU A 160 -1.14 37.46 -32.68
CA LEU A 160 0.28 37.20 -32.88
C LEU A 160 0.61 37.02 -34.37
N LYS A 161 -0.18 36.25 -35.11
CA LYS A 161 -0.05 36.08 -36.57
C LYS A 161 -0.09 37.41 -37.32
N ARG A 162 -1.08 38.25 -37.02
CA ARG A 162 -1.20 39.59 -37.63
C ARG A 162 0.00 40.48 -37.31
N SER A 163 0.50 40.39 -36.08
CA SER A 163 1.67 41.17 -35.64
C SER A 163 2.96 40.70 -36.32
N ILE A 164 3.15 39.38 -36.49
CA ILE A 164 4.25 38.80 -37.27
C ILE A 164 4.17 39.23 -38.74
N ALA A 165 2.97 39.28 -39.32
CA ALA A 165 2.76 39.72 -40.70
C ALA A 165 3.16 41.20 -40.93
N ALA A 166 3.16 42.02 -39.88
CA ALA A 166 3.55 43.43 -39.93
C ALA A 166 5.06 43.67 -39.77
N VAL A 167 5.86 42.63 -39.48
CA VAL A 167 7.33 42.72 -39.37
C VAL A 167 7.96 42.72 -40.78
N PRO A 168 8.89 43.64 -41.09
CA PRO A 168 9.70 43.57 -42.32
C PRO A 168 10.58 42.31 -42.35
N ASP A 169 10.75 41.66 -43.51
CA ASP A 169 11.53 40.41 -43.67
C ASP A 169 11.11 39.26 -42.72
N ASN A 170 9.79 39.06 -42.58
CA ASN A 170 9.20 38.07 -41.69
C ASN A 170 9.24 36.60 -42.18
N ALA A 171 9.94 36.27 -43.25
CA ALA A 171 9.93 34.91 -43.82
C ALA A 171 10.37 33.84 -42.81
N THR A 172 11.42 34.10 -42.03
CA THR A 172 11.92 33.23 -40.97
C THR A 172 10.93 33.10 -39.81
N LEU A 173 10.29 34.20 -39.44
CA LEU A 173 9.28 34.24 -38.37
C LEU A 173 8.02 33.46 -38.76
N VAL A 174 7.57 33.61 -40.01
CA VAL A 174 6.42 32.88 -40.54
C VAL A 174 6.72 31.38 -40.61
N ALA A 175 7.93 30.99 -41.00
CA ALA A 175 8.37 29.60 -41.01
C ALA A 175 8.41 29.01 -39.58
N ALA A 176 9.00 29.72 -38.62
CA ALA A 176 9.06 29.30 -37.22
C ALA A 176 7.67 29.25 -36.56
N PHE A 177 6.73 30.10 -36.98
CA PHE A 177 5.36 30.12 -36.48
C PHE A 177 4.47 29.03 -37.10
N GLN A 178 4.87 28.43 -38.23
CA GLN A 178 4.03 27.49 -38.98
C GLN A 178 3.72 26.18 -38.21
N PRO A 179 4.66 25.56 -37.47
CA PRO A 179 4.38 24.43 -36.60
C PRO A 179 3.44 24.78 -35.44
N LEU A 180 3.64 25.94 -34.79
CA LEU A 180 2.78 26.45 -33.74
C LEU A 180 1.36 26.70 -34.28
N GLN A 181 1.24 27.32 -35.44
CA GLN A 181 -0.03 27.56 -36.12
C GLN A 181 -0.75 26.26 -36.47
N THR A 182 -0.03 25.28 -37.02
CA THR A 182 -0.59 23.96 -37.31
C THR A 182 -1.11 23.29 -36.04
N THR A 183 -0.38 23.40 -34.93
CA THR A 183 -0.79 22.88 -33.62
C THR A 183 -2.05 23.60 -33.11
N LEU A 184 -2.09 24.93 -33.19
CA LEU A 184 -3.23 25.77 -32.77
C LEU A 184 -4.47 25.56 -33.66
N ASP A 185 -4.29 25.28 -34.96
CA ASP A 185 -5.35 24.94 -35.89
C ASP A 185 -5.87 23.51 -35.68
N LEU A 186 -5.01 22.55 -35.31
CA LEU A 186 -5.44 21.20 -34.92
C LEU A 186 -6.22 21.23 -33.60
N VAL A 187 -5.79 22.07 -32.66
CA VAL A 187 -6.44 22.41 -31.39
C VAL A 187 -7.86 22.95 -31.57
N ARG A 188 -8.16 23.56 -32.73
CA ARG A 188 -9.49 24.07 -33.09
C ARG A 188 -10.46 22.98 -33.55
N TYR A 189 -9.96 21.86 -34.08
CA TYR A 189 -10.79 20.82 -34.72
C TYR A 189 -10.88 19.51 -33.91
N GLN A 190 -9.98 19.29 -32.94
CA GLN A 190 -10.07 18.23 -31.93
C GLN A 190 -9.82 18.82 -30.54
N ASN A 191 -10.22 18.12 -29.48
CA ASN A 191 -10.00 18.54 -28.08
C ASN A 191 -8.55 19.01 -27.87
N SER A 192 -8.36 20.33 -27.79
CA SER A 192 -7.06 21.02 -27.81
C SER A 192 -5.97 20.41 -26.95
N GLU A 193 -6.36 19.96 -25.76
CA GLU A 193 -5.47 19.36 -24.76
C GLU A 193 -4.94 17.99 -25.18
N LEU A 194 -5.70 17.20 -25.95
CA LEU A 194 -5.26 15.90 -26.44
C LEU A 194 -4.13 16.04 -27.48
N THR A 195 -4.15 17.10 -28.30
CA THR A 195 -3.08 17.39 -29.26
C THR A 195 -1.78 17.80 -28.56
N LEU A 196 -1.88 18.66 -27.55
CA LEU A 196 -0.72 19.03 -26.71
C LEU A 196 -0.14 17.81 -25.98
N LEU A 197 -1.00 16.92 -25.51
CA LEU A 197 -0.62 15.68 -24.86
C LEU A 197 0.09 14.72 -25.83
N LEU A 198 -0.45 14.51 -27.03
CA LEU A 198 0.15 13.68 -28.08
C LEU A 198 1.53 14.23 -28.52
N ASN A 199 1.67 15.56 -28.61
CA ASN A 199 2.95 16.19 -28.89
C ASN A 199 3.96 15.96 -27.73
N GLY A 200 3.51 16.07 -26.49
CA GLY A 200 4.32 15.77 -25.30
C GLY A 200 4.80 14.33 -25.28
N VAL A 201 3.94 13.40 -25.71
CA VAL A 201 4.30 11.98 -25.87
C VAL A 201 5.39 11.79 -26.94
N ALA A 202 5.36 12.56 -28.04
CA ALA A 202 6.40 12.45 -29.07
C ALA A 202 7.82 12.72 -28.54
N GLN A 203 7.93 13.49 -27.45
CA GLN A 203 9.19 13.84 -26.76
C GLN A 203 9.69 12.79 -25.76
N ILE A 204 8.99 11.65 -25.62
CA ILE A 204 9.45 10.53 -24.78
C ILE A 204 10.63 9.84 -25.46
N ASN A 205 11.76 9.68 -24.78
CA ASN A 205 12.98 9.12 -25.38
C ASN A 205 12.80 7.64 -25.74
N ASN A 206 12.20 6.85 -24.84
CA ASN A 206 11.97 5.42 -25.07
C ASN A 206 10.89 5.17 -26.15
N PRO A 207 11.23 4.58 -27.32
CA PRO A 207 10.28 4.41 -28.42
C PRO A 207 9.17 3.40 -28.13
N ALA A 208 9.47 2.32 -27.39
CA ALA A 208 8.48 1.30 -27.06
C ALA A 208 7.44 1.86 -26.07
N PHE A 209 7.90 2.60 -25.06
CA PHE A 209 7.01 3.26 -24.10
C PHE A 209 6.18 4.35 -24.77
N ARG A 210 6.80 5.17 -25.62
CA ARG A 210 6.14 6.19 -26.43
C ARG A 210 4.97 5.63 -27.22
N GLU A 211 5.19 4.53 -27.95
CA GLU A 211 4.14 3.92 -28.76
C GLU A 211 3.01 3.36 -27.91
N ALA A 212 3.31 2.76 -26.76
CA ALA A 212 2.29 2.26 -25.84
C ALA A 212 1.36 3.37 -25.34
N ILE A 213 1.91 4.52 -24.92
CA ILE A 213 1.11 5.68 -24.49
C ILE A 213 0.36 6.29 -25.69
N ASN A 214 0.98 6.37 -26.86
CA ASN A 214 0.35 6.88 -28.08
C ASN A 214 -0.90 6.05 -28.46
N VAL A 215 -0.83 4.71 -28.37
CA VAL A 215 -2.00 3.83 -28.61
C VAL A 215 -3.13 4.10 -27.62
N ILE A 216 -2.80 4.33 -26.35
CA ILE A 216 -3.81 4.66 -25.32
C ILE A 216 -4.51 5.98 -25.67
N LEU A 217 -3.74 7.00 -26.05
CA LEU A 217 -4.26 8.34 -26.33
C LEU A 217 -5.01 8.44 -27.65
N THR A 218 -4.51 7.83 -28.72
CA THR A 218 -5.14 7.88 -30.06
C THR A 218 -6.47 7.14 -30.11
N THR A 219 -6.67 6.14 -29.25
CA THR A 219 -7.96 5.44 -29.13
C THR A 219 -8.98 6.20 -28.26
N ALA A 220 -8.58 7.26 -27.57
CA ALA A 220 -9.45 8.02 -26.68
C ALA A 220 -10.39 8.96 -27.46
N LYS A 221 -11.64 9.09 -27.00
CA LYS A 221 -12.65 9.97 -27.62
C LYS A 221 -12.52 11.44 -27.19
N GLY A 222 -11.65 11.73 -26.22
CA GLY A 222 -11.40 13.05 -25.65
C GLY A 222 -10.50 12.97 -24.42
N LEU A 223 -10.21 14.11 -23.78
CA LEU A 223 -9.26 14.16 -22.67
C LEU A 223 -9.73 13.35 -21.46
N ASP A 224 -11.00 13.43 -21.09
CA ASP A 224 -11.51 12.66 -19.94
C ASP A 224 -11.48 11.15 -20.18
N ASP A 225 -11.72 10.72 -21.43
CA ASP A 225 -11.58 9.31 -21.82
C ASP A 225 -10.10 8.90 -21.83
N ALA A 226 -9.20 9.79 -22.27
CA ALA A 226 -7.76 9.57 -22.23
C ALA A 226 -7.24 9.44 -20.78
N ARG A 227 -7.68 10.33 -19.87
CA ARG A 227 -7.38 10.27 -18.43
C ARG A 227 -7.78 8.92 -17.86
N LYS A 228 -9.05 8.52 -18.03
CA LYS A 228 -9.55 7.22 -17.54
C LYS A 228 -8.78 6.05 -18.10
N LYS A 229 -8.41 6.08 -19.38
CA LYS A 229 -7.61 5.00 -19.98
C LYS A 229 -6.19 4.94 -19.43
N LEU A 230 -5.55 6.09 -19.19
CA LEU A 230 -4.25 6.16 -18.54
C LEU A 230 -4.33 5.72 -17.07
N GLU A 231 -5.40 6.10 -16.35
CA GLU A 231 -5.65 5.66 -14.98
C GLU A 231 -5.80 4.15 -14.91
N ASN A 232 -6.61 3.57 -15.80
CA ASN A 232 -6.79 2.12 -15.88
C ASN A 232 -5.47 1.41 -16.23
N TRP A 233 -4.72 1.92 -17.21
CA TRP A 233 -3.40 1.38 -17.56
C TRP A 233 -2.42 1.41 -16.39
N PHE A 234 -2.39 2.52 -15.65
CA PHE A 234 -1.56 2.66 -14.46
C PHE A 234 -2.00 1.68 -13.36
N ASN A 235 -3.30 1.61 -13.08
CA ASN A 235 -3.87 0.72 -12.06
C ASN A 235 -3.58 -0.76 -12.36
N ASP A 236 -3.75 -1.18 -13.62
CA ASP A 236 -3.44 -2.54 -14.07
C ASP A 236 -1.93 -2.84 -13.93
N GLY A 237 -1.09 -1.86 -14.31
CA GLY A 237 0.36 -1.92 -14.14
C GLY A 237 0.78 -2.07 -12.68
N MET A 238 0.19 -1.27 -11.79
CA MET A 238 0.47 -1.30 -10.35
C MET A 238 -0.08 -2.54 -9.67
N THR A 239 -1.23 -3.07 -10.10
CA THR A 239 -1.78 -4.33 -9.59
C THR A 239 -0.81 -5.47 -9.81
N ARG A 240 -0.26 -5.60 -11.03
CA ARG A 240 0.70 -6.66 -11.38
C ARG A 240 1.99 -6.55 -10.57
N THR A 241 2.50 -5.33 -10.36
CA THR A 241 3.77 -5.14 -9.65
C THR A 241 3.60 -5.37 -8.15
N SER A 242 2.42 -5.04 -7.59
CA SER A 242 2.10 -5.20 -6.16
C SER A 242 1.97 -6.65 -5.69
N GLU A 243 1.89 -7.63 -6.58
CA GLU A 243 1.85 -9.06 -6.22
C GLU A 243 3.11 -9.51 -5.46
N VAL A 244 4.28 -8.96 -5.82
CA VAL A 244 5.55 -9.28 -5.16
C VAL A 244 5.51 -8.84 -3.69
N TYR A 245 4.98 -7.64 -3.42
CA TYR A 245 4.82 -7.12 -2.07
C TYR A 245 3.84 -7.97 -1.24
N LYS A 246 2.70 -8.34 -1.81
CA LYS A 246 1.72 -9.23 -1.14
C LYS A 246 2.37 -10.54 -0.71
N ARG A 247 3.15 -11.16 -1.60
CA ARG A 247 3.90 -12.38 -1.29
C ARG A 247 4.98 -12.15 -0.23
N GLN A 248 5.67 -11.01 -0.30
CA GLN A 248 6.71 -10.67 0.67
C GLN A 248 6.14 -10.50 2.09
N ILE A 249 5.01 -9.79 2.22
CA ILE A 249 4.33 -9.60 3.51
C ILE A 249 3.86 -10.94 4.06
N GLN A 250 3.27 -11.82 3.24
CA GLN A 250 2.88 -13.17 3.71
C GLN A 250 4.04 -13.97 4.30
N TYR A 251 5.24 -13.89 3.70
CA TYR A 251 6.43 -14.52 4.27
C TYR A 251 6.86 -13.89 5.59
N TRP A 252 6.79 -12.56 5.71
CA TRP A 252 7.07 -11.86 6.97
C TRP A 252 6.04 -12.20 8.05
N SER A 253 4.74 -12.24 7.73
CA SER A 253 3.68 -12.67 8.66
C SER A 253 3.96 -14.07 9.19
N LEU A 254 4.33 -15.00 8.32
CA LEU A 254 4.67 -16.37 8.71
C LEU A 254 5.91 -16.42 9.59
N LEU A 255 6.95 -15.65 9.25
CA LEU A 255 8.18 -15.57 10.03
C LEU A 255 7.92 -14.99 11.43
N PHE A 256 7.22 -13.87 11.54
CA PHE A 256 6.92 -13.25 12.83
C PHE A 256 5.94 -14.10 13.64
N ALA A 257 4.93 -14.72 13.02
CA ALA A 257 4.07 -15.68 13.70
C ALA A 257 4.88 -16.85 14.29
N LEU A 258 5.86 -17.38 13.55
CA LEU A 258 6.74 -18.44 14.04
C LEU A 258 7.61 -17.96 15.21
N ILE A 259 8.23 -16.79 15.06
CA ILE A 259 9.06 -16.18 16.12
C ILE A 259 8.23 -15.98 17.38
N LEU A 260 7.03 -15.40 17.28
CA LEU A 260 6.15 -15.18 18.42
C LEU A 260 5.67 -16.50 19.05
N ALA A 261 5.28 -17.48 18.24
CA ALA A 261 4.84 -18.78 18.73
C ALA A 261 5.96 -19.50 19.51
N VAL A 262 7.19 -19.44 19.01
CA VAL A 262 8.36 -20.01 19.71
C VAL A 262 8.73 -19.17 20.93
N LEU A 263 8.81 -17.84 20.81
CA LEU A 263 9.25 -16.94 21.88
C LEU A 263 8.30 -17.00 23.08
N PHE A 264 6.99 -16.86 22.83
CA PHE A 264 5.96 -16.97 23.85
C PHE A 264 5.57 -18.42 24.13
N ASN A 265 6.18 -19.39 23.47
CA ASN A 265 5.90 -20.82 23.65
C ASN A 265 4.41 -21.17 23.50
N ILE A 266 3.71 -20.52 22.55
CA ILE A 266 2.29 -20.70 22.32
C ILE A 266 2.08 -21.91 21.42
N ASP A 267 1.47 -22.94 21.97
CA ASP A 267 1.20 -24.21 21.32
C ASP A 267 -0.33 -24.45 21.30
N THR A 268 -0.91 -24.47 20.11
CA THR A 268 -2.35 -24.70 19.89
C THR A 268 -2.86 -25.99 20.52
N LEU A 269 -2.11 -27.09 20.43
CA LEU A 269 -2.56 -28.38 20.96
C LEU A 269 -2.60 -28.34 22.48
N TYR A 270 -1.53 -27.82 23.08
CA TYR A 270 -1.44 -27.65 24.53
C TYR A 270 -2.50 -26.67 25.04
N LEU A 271 -2.66 -25.53 24.39
CA LEU A 271 -3.65 -24.51 24.75
C LEU A 271 -5.08 -25.04 24.65
N GLY A 272 -5.41 -25.77 23.57
CA GLY A 272 -6.72 -26.41 23.40
C GLY A 272 -7.00 -27.44 24.49
N GLN A 273 -6.00 -28.24 24.87
CA GLN A 273 -6.12 -29.20 25.96
C GLN A 273 -6.35 -28.51 27.31
N ASN A 274 -5.63 -27.44 27.61
CA ASN A 274 -5.80 -26.68 28.85
C ASN A 274 -7.17 -25.99 28.91
N LEU A 275 -7.63 -25.36 27.83
CA LEU A 275 -8.98 -24.79 27.76
C LEU A 275 -10.07 -25.85 27.92
N TRP A 276 -9.83 -27.07 27.47
CA TRP A 276 -10.75 -28.18 27.66
C TRP A 276 -10.79 -28.65 29.13
N GLN A 277 -9.62 -28.81 29.74
CA GLN A 277 -9.45 -29.37 31.09
C GLN A 277 -9.73 -28.38 32.22
N ASP A 278 -9.54 -27.07 31.99
CA ASP A 278 -9.73 -26.00 32.98
C ASP A 278 -10.99 -25.17 32.68
N PRO A 279 -12.10 -25.38 33.41
CA PRO A 279 -13.33 -24.60 33.24
C PRO A 279 -13.22 -23.13 33.66
N ASP A 280 -12.28 -22.78 34.54
CA ASP A 280 -12.12 -21.41 35.03
C ASP A 280 -11.38 -20.58 34.00
N LEU A 281 -10.25 -21.09 33.49
CA LEU A 281 -9.50 -20.49 32.38
C LEU A 281 -10.41 -20.30 31.15
N ARG A 282 -11.15 -21.35 30.76
CA ARG A 282 -12.07 -21.27 29.62
C ARG A 282 -13.11 -20.17 29.79
N ARG A 283 -13.72 -20.06 30.97
CA ARG A 283 -14.74 -19.03 31.25
C ARG A 283 -14.15 -17.62 31.22
N GLN A 284 -12.95 -17.42 31.75
CA GLN A 284 -12.24 -16.14 31.69
C GLN A 284 -11.98 -15.72 30.24
N VAL A 285 -11.40 -16.60 29.42
CA VAL A 285 -11.08 -16.30 28.02
C VAL A 285 -12.36 -16.00 27.23
N VAL A 286 -13.43 -16.78 27.40
CA VAL A 286 -14.71 -16.52 26.73
C VAL A 286 -15.39 -15.23 27.22
N ALA A 287 -15.28 -14.92 28.51
CA ALA A 287 -15.83 -13.67 29.05
C ALA A 287 -15.12 -12.44 28.47
N THR A 288 -13.80 -12.50 28.32
CA THR A 288 -13.01 -11.44 27.67
C THR A 288 -13.35 -11.36 26.18
N ALA A 289 -13.43 -12.49 25.47
CA ALA A 289 -13.79 -12.53 24.05
C ALA A 289 -15.13 -11.86 23.76
N LYS A 290 -16.13 -12.03 24.64
CA LYS A 290 -17.46 -11.41 24.50
C LYS A 290 -17.50 -9.90 24.75
N ARG A 291 -16.48 -9.34 25.39
CA ARG A 291 -16.40 -7.91 25.74
C ARG A 291 -15.67 -7.09 24.69
N ILE A 292 -15.03 -7.73 23.72
CA ILE A 292 -14.23 -7.03 22.71
C ILE A 292 -15.13 -6.53 21.60
N ASP A 293 -15.04 -5.22 21.39
CA ASP A 293 -15.74 -4.50 20.33
C ASP A 293 -15.25 -5.02 18.97
N PRO A 294 -16.14 -5.37 18.02
CA PRO A 294 -15.75 -5.68 16.64
C PRO A 294 -14.97 -4.54 15.94
N ALA A 295 -15.02 -3.30 16.43
CA ALA A 295 -14.13 -2.21 15.99
C ALA A 295 -12.64 -2.52 16.23
N PHE A 296 -12.32 -3.40 17.18
CA PHE A 296 -10.95 -3.86 17.47
C PHE A 296 -10.33 -4.69 16.33
N ALA A 297 -11.16 -5.17 15.39
CA ALA A 297 -10.72 -5.87 14.18
C ALA A 297 -10.47 -4.93 13.00
N VAL A 298 -10.86 -3.65 13.12
CA VAL A 298 -11.01 -2.71 12.00
C VAL A 298 -10.42 -1.35 12.38
N SER A 299 -9.09 -1.21 12.40
CA SER A 299 -8.31 0.04 12.21
C SER A 299 -6.79 -0.24 12.26
N PRO A 300 -5.93 0.53 11.56
CA PRO A 300 -5.98 0.87 10.14
C PRO A 300 -4.83 0.20 9.35
N THR A 301 -5.17 -0.33 8.17
CA THR A 301 -4.32 -0.31 6.96
C THR A 301 -3.03 -1.14 6.90
N THR A 302 -3.16 -2.47 6.94
CA THR A 302 -2.61 -3.27 5.82
C THR A 302 -3.67 -4.28 5.43
N ASP A 303 -4.34 -3.99 4.31
CA ASP A 303 -5.20 -4.92 3.60
C ASP A 303 -4.38 -6.15 3.16
N GLU A 304 -4.08 -7.05 4.09
CA GLU A 304 -3.44 -8.34 3.79
C GLU A 304 -4.45 -9.28 3.09
N ARG A 305 -5.75 -8.93 3.08
CA ARG A 305 -6.81 -9.73 2.44
C ARG A 305 -7.65 -9.01 1.39
N SER A 306 -7.54 -7.69 1.26
CA SER A 306 -8.17 -6.99 0.13
C SER A 306 -7.25 -7.14 -1.06
N THR A 307 -7.67 -7.96 -2.01
CA THR A 307 -6.97 -8.15 -3.29
C THR A 307 -6.94 -6.86 -4.12
N ASP A 308 -7.65 -5.83 -3.70
CA ASP A 308 -7.78 -4.55 -4.38
C ASP A 308 -6.77 -3.53 -3.81
N PRO A 309 -5.77 -3.08 -4.59
CA PRO A 309 -4.90 -1.98 -4.20
C PRO A 309 -5.65 -0.65 -4.02
N ASN A 310 -6.95 -0.55 -4.31
CA ASN A 310 -7.78 0.64 -4.15
C ASN A 310 -8.68 0.70 -2.90
N SER A 311 -8.65 -0.28 -1.98
CA SER A 311 -9.55 -0.26 -0.80
C SER A 311 -9.03 0.52 0.41
N LEU A 312 -7.92 1.25 0.27
CA LEU A 312 -7.33 2.01 1.37
C LEU A 312 -7.83 3.45 1.38
N ASP A 313 -8.51 3.78 2.47
CA ASP A 313 -8.96 5.12 2.83
C ASP A 313 -7.81 6.12 2.64
N THR A 314 -8.13 7.18 1.89
CA THR A 314 -7.30 8.37 1.68
C THR A 314 -7.02 9.05 3.02
N THR A 315 -5.94 8.68 3.67
CA THR A 315 -5.19 9.59 4.54
C THR A 315 -3.92 9.96 3.79
N THR A 316 -4.04 11.07 3.06
CA THR A 316 -2.92 11.83 2.54
C THR A 316 -2.30 12.51 3.76
N ASP A 317 -1.61 11.76 4.62
CA ASP A 317 -0.77 12.40 5.63
C ASP A 317 0.58 12.64 4.98
N GLU A 318 0.77 13.90 4.60
CA GLU A 318 2.06 14.43 4.19
C GLU A 318 2.95 14.48 5.44
N GLY A 319 3.73 13.43 5.66
CA GLY A 319 4.76 13.42 6.69
C GLY A 319 5.87 12.48 6.30
N ASP A 320 7.11 12.83 6.63
CA ASP A 320 8.11 11.80 6.89
C ASP A 320 7.52 10.80 7.90
N VAL A 321 7.98 9.54 7.97
CA VAL A 321 7.55 8.63 9.04
C VAL A 321 7.77 9.39 10.35
N ASP A 322 6.70 9.91 10.95
CA ASP A 322 6.87 10.75 12.11
C ASP A 322 7.26 9.81 13.24
N LEU A 323 8.14 10.26 14.13
CA LEU A 323 8.48 9.44 15.29
C LEU A 323 7.20 9.11 16.09
N GLU A 324 6.17 9.95 15.95
CA GLU A 324 4.81 9.76 16.46
C GLU A 324 4.14 8.48 15.91
N ASP A 325 4.17 8.23 14.59
CA ASP A 325 3.55 7.03 13.99
C ASP A 325 4.24 5.74 14.44
N LEU A 326 5.57 5.76 14.57
CA LEU A 326 6.33 4.61 15.06
C LEU A 326 6.08 4.38 16.56
N GLU A 327 5.95 5.46 17.33
CA GLU A 327 5.63 5.39 18.74
C GLU A 327 4.22 4.84 18.96
N GLU A 328 3.21 5.30 18.22
CA GLU A 328 1.84 4.79 18.27
C GLU A 328 1.80 3.29 17.93
N ASN A 329 2.42 2.87 16.82
CA ASN A 329 2.50 1.46 16.45
C ASN A 329 3.20 0.60 17.53
N ALA A 330 4.25 1.13 18.17
CA ALA A 330 4.94 0.41 19.25
C ALA A 330 4.10 0.31 20.53
N GLN A 331 3.34 1.37 20.86
CA GLN A 331 2.40 1.35 21.98
C GLN A 331 1.29 0.32 21.74
N ASP A 332 0.75 0.27 20.53
CA ASP A 332 -0.28 -0.70 20.12
C ASP A 332 0.18 -2.15 20.29
N ILE A 333 1.40 -2.48 19.87
CA ILE A 333 2.04 -3.78 20.11
C ILE A 333 2.08 -4.08 21.61
N GLY A 334 2.52 -3.11 22.42
CA GLY A 334 2.59 -3.23 23.88
C GLY A 334 1.23 -3.50 24.51
N THR A 335 0.17 -2.81 24.09
CA THR A 335 -1.18 -3.04 24.62
C THR A 335 -1.73 -4.42 24.25
N THR A 336 -1.47 -4.89 23.03
CA THR A 336 -1.90 -6.23 22.60
C THR A 336 -1.17 -7.32 23.39
N VAL A 337 0.14 -7.16 23.61
CA VAL A 337 0.91 -8.09 24.47
C VAL A 337 0.37 -8.09 25.90
N GLN A 338 0.10 -6.91 26.48
CA GLN A 338 -0.45 -6.85 27.84
C GLN A 338 -1.80 -7.58 27.95
N LYS A 339 -2.68 -7.42 26.96
CA LYS A 339 -3.95 -8.15 26.92
C LYS A 339 -3.76 -9.67 26.88
N ILE A 340 -2.77 -10.16 26.14
CA ILE A 340 -2.43 -11.60 26.11
C ILE A 340 -1.95 -12.06 27.50
N LEU A 341 -1.14 -11.25 28.18
CA LEU A 341 -0.65 -11.55 29.53
C LEU A 341 -1.78 -11.53 30.58
N ASP A 342 -2.73 -10.61 30.46
CA ASP A 342 -3.89 -10.48 31.36
C ASP A 342 -4.83 -11.70 31.29
N LEU A 343 -4.79 -12.45 30.19
CA LEU A 343 -5.53 -13.71 30.04
C LEU A 343 -4.93 -14.86 30.86
N GLN A 344 -3.73 -14.70 31.43
CA GLN A 344 -3.03 -15.71 32.23
C GLN A 344 -2.97 -17.07 31.54
N LEU A 345 -2.77 -17.06 30.22
CA LEU A 345 -2.68 -18.27 29.43
C LEU A 345 -1.48 -19.09 29.89
N PRO A 346 -1.54 -20.43 29.80
CA PRO A 346 -0.40 -21.29 30.14
C PRO A 346 0.61 -21.26 28.99
N ILE A 347 1.29 -20.12 28.82
CA ILE A 347 2.27 -19.80 27.78
C ILE A 347 3.65 -19.57 28.40
N GLY A 348 4.69 -19.50 27.58
CA GLY A 348 6.08 -19.33 28.02
C GLY A 348 6.79 -20.66 28.30
N TRP A 349 8.11 -20.59 28.29
CA TRP A 349 9.01 -21.72 28.55
C TRP A 349 9.18 -21.98 30.04
N GLU A 350 9.18 -23.26 30.41
CA GLU A 350 9.51 -23.69 31.76
C GLU A 350 10.90 -24.34 31.79
N TYR A 351 11.67 -24.05 32.83
CA TYR A 351 13.05 -24.53 33.00
C TYR A 351 13.23 -25.37 34.26
N THR A 352 12.13 -25.86 34.84
CA THR A 352 12.15 -26.64 36.08
C THR A 352 12.74 -28.02 35.80
N GLU A 353 13.85 -28.36 36.47
CA GLU A 353 14.41 -29.71 36.36
C GLU A 353 13.46 -30.75 36.98
N VAL A 354 13.14 -31.80 36.23
CA VAL A 354 12.24 -32.85 36.70
C VAL A 354 13.03 -33.87 37.52
N THR A 355 12.86 -33.83 38.84
CA THR A 355 13.51 -34.76 39.77
C THR A 355 12.66 -36.01 40.02
N PRO A 356 13.27 -37.16 40.40
CA PRO A 356 12.51 -38.36 40.78
C PRO A 356 11.49 -38.12 41.90
N ASP A 357 11.81 -37.26 42.86
CA ASP A 357 10.93 -36.90 43.97
C ASP A 357 9.69 -36.15 43.49
N MET A 358 9.82 -35.28 42.46
CA MET A 358 8.66 -34.62 41.85
C MET A 358 7.73 -35.61 41.13
N ILE A 359 8.29 -36.62 40.47
CA ILE A 359 7.51 -37.65 39.76
C ILE A 359 6.71 -38.48 40.76
N THR A 360 7.36 -38.92 41.84
CA THR A 360 6.70 -39.71 42.91
C THR A 360 5.62 -38.89 43.62
N LEU A 361 5.92 -37.65 43.98
CA LEU A 361 4.95 -36.74 44.60
C LEU A 361 3.75 -36.45 43.68
N ALA A 362 3.99 -36.23 42.38
CA ALA A 362 2.89 -36.02 41.43
C ALA A 362 1.97 -37.23 41.34
N GLN A 363 2.53 -38.45 41.33
CA GLN A 363 1.75 -39.69 41.34
C GLN A 363 0.97 -39.86 42.65
N GLU A 364 1.57 -39.56 43.80
CA GLU A 364 0.92 -39.65 45.11
C GLU A 364 -0.24 -38.66 45.26
N LEU A 365 -0.08 -37.43 44.76
CA LEU A 365 -1.10 -36.38 44.81
C LEU A 365 -2.12 -36.45 43.67
N GLY A 366 -1.97 -37.40 42.72
CA GLY A 366 -2.82 -37.51 41.53
C GLY A 366 -2.69 -36.31 40.58
N LEU A 367 -1.55 -35.62 40.59
CA LEU A 367 -1.23 -34.51 39.70
C LEU A 367 -0.70 -35.02 38.35
N PRO A 368 -0.78 -34.21 37.28
CA PRO A 368 -0.22 -34.58 35.97
C PRO A 368 1.28 -34.90 36.05
N ASP A 369 1.73 -35.93 35.33
CA ASP A 369 3.14 -36.32 35.30
C ASP A 369 3.99 -35.16 34.75
N PRO A 370 4.97 -34.63 35.52
CA PRO A 370 5.76 -33.47 35.12
C PRO A 370 6.54 -33.70 33.83
N ARG A 371 6.83 -34.95 33.44
CA ARG A 371 7.54 -35.30 32.20
C ARG A 371 6.69 -35.08 30.94
N THR A 372 5.37 -35.03 31.07
CA THR A 372 4.44 -34.82 29.95
C THR A 372 4.25 -33.35 29.59
N ASN A 373 4.78 -32.43 30.40
CA ASN A 373 4.64 -31.00 30.17
C ASN A 373 5.52 -30.55 28.98
N SER A 374 4.87 -30.22 27.85
CA SER A 374 5.53 -29.76 26.62
C SER A 374 6.07 -28.33 26.68
N ARG A 375 5.78 -27.58 27.76
CA ARG A 375 6.38 -26.24 28.00
C ARG A 375 7.77 -26.32 28.61
N ASN A 376 8.11 -27.45 29.24
CA ASN A 376 9.39 -27.64 29.91
C ASN A 376 10.48 -28.01 28.90
N VAL A 377 11.53 -27.19 28.83
CA VAL A 377 12.64 -27.38 27.88
C VAL A 377 13.38 -28.70 28.14
N TRP A 378 13.55 -29.09 29.40
CA TRP A 378 14.24 -30.33 29.75
C TRP A 378 13.49 -31.58 29.27
N ASN A 379 12.15 -31.54 29.29
CA ASN A 379 11.33 -32.64 28.76
C ASN A 379 11.49 -32.78 27.24
N LEU A 380 11.63 -31.67 26.51
CA LEU A 380 11.84 -31.69 25.07
C LEU A 380 13.22 -32.22 24.68
N LEU A 381 14.22 -31.98 25.53
CA LEU A 381 15.60 -32.47 25.34
C LEU A 381 15.81 -33.88 25.89
N SER A 382 14.80 -34.51 26.50
CA SER A 382 14.90 -35.84 27.10
C SER A 382 15.04 -36.99 26.09
N GLY A 383 14.84 -36.71 24.80
CA GLY A 383 14.84 -37.71 23.72
C GLY A 383 13.45 -38.29 23.40
N ASP A 384 12.38 -37.83 24.05
CA ASP A 384 11.00 -38.20 23.71
C ASP A 384 10.58 -37.54 22.38
N LEU A 385 10.67 -38.33 21.30
CA LEU A 385 10.25 -37.91 19.97
C LEU A 385 8.75 -37.62 19.87
N GLY A 386 7.91 -38.26 20.68
CA GLY A 386 6.46 -38.05 20.67
C GLY A 386 6.10 -36.66 21.18
N LEU A 387 6.70 -36.28 22.31
CA LEU A 387 6.54 -34.96 22.91
C LEU A 387 7.08 -33.84 22.00
N LEU A 388 8.25 -34.06 21.41
CA LEU A 388 8.84 -33.14 20.45
C LEU A 388 7.97 -32.98 19.20
N LEU A 389 7.43 -34.07 18.65
CA LEU A 389 6.55 -34.01 17.48
C LEU A 389 5.23 -33.28 17.81
N GLN A 390 4.62 -33.58 18.96
CA GLN A 390 3.42 -32.87 19.42
C GLN A 390 3.70 -31.37 19.54
N LYS A 391 4.85 -31.00 20.13
CA LYS A 391 5.26 -29.60 20.27
C LYS A 391 5.44 -28.91 18.91
N LEU A 392 6.12 -29.57 17.98
CA LEU A 392 6.33 -29.04 16.63
C LEU A 392 4.99 -28.85 15.89
N LEU A 393 4.08 -29.81 15.99
CA LEU A 393 2.75 -29.70 15.39
C LEU A 393 1.93 -28.55 16.03
N GLY A 394 2.03 -28.38 17.34
CA GLY A 394 1.41 -27.31 18.08
C GLY A 394 1.91 -25.92 17.68
N ILE A 395 3.23 -25.74 17.61
CA ILE A 395 3.87 -24.50 17.14
C ILE A 395 3.53 -24.24 15.68
N LEU A 396 3.56 -25.26 14.82
CA LEU A 396 3.20 -25.13 13.41
C LEU A 396 1.75 -24.68 13.23
N ALA A 397 0.82 -25.30 13.96
CA ALA A 397 -0.59 -24.91 13.93
C ALA A 397 -0.78 -23.46 14.42
N THR A 398 -0.09 -23.07 15.50
CA THR A 398 -0.11 -21.69 16.01
C THR A 398 0.44 -20.70 14.98
N THR A 399 1.56 -21.04 14.35
CA THR A 399 2.22 -20.22 13.34
C THR A 399 1.29 -19.97 12.14
N ILE A 400 0.70 -21.04 11.60
CA ILE A 400 -0.23 -20.93 10.47
C ILE A 400 -1.46 -20.13 10.87
N ALA A 401 -2.00 -20.35 12.08
CA ALA A 401 -3.17 -19.65 12.58
C ALA A 401 -2.92 -18.15 12.77
N ALA A 402 -1.84 -17.77 13.45
CA ALA A 402 -1.50 -16.37 13.70
C ALA A 402 -1.15 -15.62 12.40
N ALA A 403 -0.48 -16.29 11.45
CA ALA A 403 -0.15 -15.70 10.15
C ALA A 403 -1.38 -15.41 9.25
N GLN A 404 -2.58 -15.91 9.56
CA GLN A 404 -3.81 -15.54 8.83
C GLN A 404 -4.28 -14.11 9.11
N GLY A 405 -3.74 -13.46 10.14
CA GLY A 405 -4.14 -12.12 10.56
C GLY A 405 -5.45 -12.07 11.34
N ALA A 406 -5.66 -10.97 12.04
CA ALA A 406 -6.83 -10.75 12.91
C ALA A 406 -8.19 -10.82 12.16
N PRO A 407 -8.36 -10.22 10.96
CA PRO A 407 -9.66 -10.15 10.30
C PRO A 407 -10.30 -11.52 10.02
N PHE A 408 -9.47 -12.54 9.71
CA PHE A 408 -9.95 -13.91 9.53
C PHE A 408 -10.65 -14.46 10.77
N TRP A 409 -9.98 -14.34 11.92
CA TRP A 409 -10.46 -14.90 13.18
C TRP A 409 -11.63 -14.10 13.75
N PHE A 410 -11.65 -12.78 13.56
CA PHE A 410 -12.78 -11.94 13.96
C PHE A 410 -14.04 -12.22 13.12
N ASP A 411 -13.91 -12.41 11.81
CA ASP A 411 -15.04 -12.83 10.97
C ASP A 411 -15.57 -14.20 11.43
N LEU A 412 -14.67 -15.14 11.71
CA LEU A 412 -15.06 -16.46 12.23
C LEU A 412 -15.78 -16.36 13.60
N LEU A 413 -15.26 -15.53 14.51
CA LEU A 413 -15.87 -15.26 15.82
C LEU A 413 -17.27 -14.63 15.66
N ASN A 414 -17.40 -13.66 14.76
CA ASN A 414 -18.67 -13.00 14.46
C ASN A 414 -19.70 -13.97 13.89
N ARG A 415 -19.30 -14.85 12.97
CA ARG A 415 -20.19 -15.87 12.39
C ARG A 415 -20.68 -16.85 13.46
N LEU A 416 -19.80 -17.30 14.35
CA LEU A 416 -20.14 -18.23 15.42
C LEU A 416 -21.05 -17.62 16.49
N THR A 417 -20.85 -16.33 16.79
CA THR A 417 -21.68 -15.61 17.77
C THR A 417 -23.05 -15.22 17.19
N LYS A 418 -23.11 -14.71 15.94
CA LYS A 418 -24.36 -14.27 15.28
C LYS A 418 -25.22 -15.40 14.70
N GLY A 419 -24.64 -16.50 14.23
CA GLY A 419 -25.38 -17.63 13.63
C GLY A 419 -26.35 -18.35 14.59
N SER A 420 -26.34 -17.98 15.87
CA SER A 420 -27.16 -18.56 16.93
C SER A 420 -28.48 -17.82 17.19
N SER A 421 -28.64 -16.56 16.75
CA SER A 421 -29.84 -15.77 17.02
C SER A 421 -31.01 -16.05 16.08
N THR A 422 -30.77 -16.73 14.96
CA THR A 422 -31.77 -16.92 13.89
C THR A 422 -32.65 -18.17 14.07
N SER A 423 -32.35 -19.08 15.00
CA SER A 423 -33.14 -20.33 15.19
C SER A 423 -34.24 -20.27 16.27
N SER A 424 -34.41 -19.14 16.97
CA SER A 424 -35.37 -19.03 18.10
C SER A 424 -36.72 -18.37 17.76
N ASN A 425 -36.92 -17.90 16.52
CA ASN A 425 -38.15 -17.19 16.13
C ASN A 425 -39.11 -17.98 15.21
N SER A 426 -38.90 -19.28 14.98
CA SER A 426 -39.75 -20.10 14.11
C SER A 426 -40.73 -21.05 14.83
N SER A 427 -40.80 -21.03 16.17
CA SER A 427 -41.67 -21.95 16.94
C SER A 427 -42.79 -21.29 17.75
N SER A 428 -43.02 -19.98 17.66
CA SER A 428 -44.11 -19.30 18.38
C SER A 428 -45.37 -18.98 17.56
N ASN A 429 -45.42 -19.33 16.26
CA ASN A 429 -46.57 -18.99 15.39
C ASN A 429 -47.43 -20.17 14.91
N ALA A 430 -47.29 -21.36 15.51
CA ALA A 430 -48.02 -22.57 15.09
C ALA A 430 -49.12 -23.04 16.07
N SER A 431 -49.62 -22.18 16.96
CA SER A 431 -50.70 -22.54 17.91
C SER A 431 -51.72 -21.42 18.11
N SER A 432 -52.30 -20.91 17.01
CA SER A 432 -53.56 -20.12 17.07
C SER A 432 -54.50 -20.30 15.88
N GLN A 433 -54.50 -21.46 15.22
CA GLN A 433 -55.62 -21.87 14.37
C GLN A 433 -55.87 -23.36 14.56
N GLY A 434 -57.04 -23.69 15.09
CA GLY A 434 -57.51 -25.03 15.43
C GLY A 434 -58.76 -24.91 16.27
#